data_AF-A0A659XZT5-F1
#
_entry.id   AF-A0A659XZT5-F1
#
_cell.length_a   1.000
_cell.length_b   1.000
_cell.length_c   1.000
_cell.angle_alpha   90.00
_cell.angle_beta   90.00
_cell.angle_gamma   90.00
#
_symmetry.space_group_name_H-M   'P 1'
#
loop_
_entity.id
_entity.type
_entity.pdbx_description
1 polymer ?
#
loop_
_entity_poly.entity_id
_entity_poly.type
_entity_poly.pdbx_seq_one_letter_code
_entity_poly.pdbx_strand_id
1 'polypeptide(L)'
;MDKRLIWLALGSFTIATEGFVISSLLPDIAADAAISVPLAGTLITAFALAYALGTPILATLTGEWDRRRVILWTLVFFVLGNLAAALSSSFELLLIARIVMALSSGLFAATAQGTAVALVDDH
;
A
#
# COMPACT_ATOMS: atom_id res chain seq x y z
N MET A 1 -3.65 -17.57 -21.02
CA MET A 1 -3.46 -16.59 -19.93
C MET A 1 -2.64 -15.43 -20.44
N ASP A 2 -3.17 -14.21 -20.42
CA ASP A 2 -2.38 -13.03 -20.74
C ASP A 2 -1.22 -12.90 -19.73
N LYS A 3 0.02 -12.79 -20.22
CA LYS A 3 1.22 -12.66 -19.38
C LYS A 3 1.16 -11.44 -18.46
N ARG A 4 0.38 -10.42 -18.80
CA ARG A 4 0.14 -9.23 -17.97
C ARG A 4 -0.54 -9.57 -16.66
N LEU A 5 -1.41 -10.58 -16.61
CA LEU A 5 -2.08 -11.03 -15.39
C LEU A 5 -1.09 -11.58 -14.35
N ILE A 6 0.00 -12.22 -14.79
CA ILE A 6 1.04 -12.74 -13.88
C ILE A 6 1.70 -11.57 -13.13
N TRP A 7 2.01 -10.47 -13.83
CA TRP A 7 2.62 -9.29 -13.22
C TRP A 7 1.68 -8.57 -12.26
N LEU A 8 0.39 -8.44 -12.62
CA LEU A 8 -0.63 -7.86 -11.74
C LEU A 8 -0.85 -8.72 -10.49
N ALA A 9 -0.85 -10.05 -10.63
CA ALA A 9 -0.95 -10.98 -9.53
C ALA A 9 0.27 -10.89 -8.61
N LEU A 10 1.49 -10.81 -9.17
CA LEU A 10 2.73 -10.68 -8.39
C LEU A 10 2.76 -9.37 -7.58
N GLY A 11 2.35 -8.25 -8.17
CA GLY A 11 2.25 -6.98 -7.46
C GLY A 11 1.21 -7.04 -6.34
N SER A 12 0.03 -7.61 -6.62
CA SER A 12 -1.02 -7.81 -5.61
C SER A 12 -0.55 -8.67 -4.45
N PHE A 13 0.15 -9.77 -4.75
CA PHE A 13 0.72 -10.67 -3.74
C PHE A 13 1.74 -9.96 -2.85
N THR A 14 2.64 -9.19 -3.45
CA THR A 14 3.69 -8.44 -2.73
C THR A 14 3.07 -7.43 -1.77
N ILE A 15 2.08 -6.66 -2.23
CA ILE A 15 1.38 -5.66 -1.42
C ILE A 15 0.57 -6.32 -0.31
N ALA A 16 -0.14 -7.41 -0.60
CA ALA A 16 -0.94 -8.11 0.40
C ALA A 16 -0.08 -8.71 1.52
N THR A 17 1.12 -9.19 1.20
CA THR A 17 2.04 -9.79 2.19
C THR A 17 2.48 -8.77 3.25
N GLU A 18 2.70 -7.51 2.85
CA GLU A 18 3.16 -6.45 3.75
C GLU A 18 2.15 -6.13 4.87
N GLY A 19 0.86 -6.09 4.54
CA GLY A 19 -0.19 -5.68 5.49
C GLY A 19 -0.30 -6.57 6.74
N PHE A 20 0.14 -7.83 6.67
CA PHE A 20 0.07 -8.77 7.79
C PHE A 20 1.30 -8.73 8.71
N VAL A 21 2.41 -8.14 8.27
CA VAL A 21 3.67 -8.17 9.02
C VAL A 21 3.59 -7.28 10.26
N ILE A 22 2.93 -6.13 10.19
CA ILE A 22 2.95 -5.15 11.28
C ILE A 22 2.29 -5.63 12.57
N SER A 23 1.22 -6.42 12.49
CA SER A 23 0.52 -6.90 13.67
C SER A 23 1.40 -7.82 14.51
N SER A 24 2.27 -8.60 13.85
CA SER A 24 3.24 -9.47 14.52
C SER A 24 4.41 -8.70 15.15
N LEU A 25 4.83 -7.58 14.54
CA LEU A 25 5.94 -6.75 15.00
C LEU A 25 5.51 -5.64 15.96
N LEU A 26 4.23 -5.51 16.25
CA LEU A 26 3.67 -4.40 17.02
C LEU A 26 4.28 -4.26 18.44
N PRO A 27 4.52 -5.35 19.19
CA PRO A 27 5.23 -5.28 20.46
C PRO A 27 6.67 -4.77 20.32
N ASP A 28 7.39 -5.23 19.28
CA ASP A 28 8.78 -4.84 19.03
C ASP A 28 8.87 -3.36 18.62
N ILE A 29 7.98 -2.90 17.74
CA ILE A 29 7.87 -1.48 17.36
C ILE A 29 7.60 -0.61 18.59
N ALA A 30 6.72 -1.07 19.49
CA ALA A 30 6.41 -0.33 20.71
C ALA A 30 7.63 -0.23 21.64
N ALA A 31 8.41 -1.31 21.77
CA ALA A 31 9.64 -1.33 22.55
C ALA A 31 10.72 -0.41 21.96
N ASP A 32 10.97 -0.51 20.65
CA ASP A 32 12.00 0.27 19.95
C ASP A 32 11.68 1.78 19.94
N ALA A 33 10.41 2.14 19.78
CA ALA A 33 9.97 3.53 19.82
C ALA A 33 9.71 4.06 21.25
N ALA A 34 9.90 3.23 22.28
CA ALA A 34 9.61 3.54 23.68
C ALA A 34 8.18 4.06 23.93
N ILE A 35 7.19 3.47 23.24
CA ILE A 35 5.77 3.80 23.35
C ILE A 35 4.96 2.61 23.87
N SER A 36 3.68 2.84 24.19
CA SER A 36 2.77 1.76 24.56
C SER A 36 2.28 0.98 23.32
N VAL A 37 2.02 -0.32 23.49
CA VAL A 37 1.45 -1.18 22.43
C VAL A 37 0.13 -0.60 21.87
N PRO A 38 -0.81 -0.07 22.69
CA PRO A 38 -2.00 0.60 22.15
C PRO A 38 -1.68 1.79 21.24
N LEU A 39 -0.64 2.57 21.56
CA LEU A 39 -0.22 3.68 20.72
C LEU A 39 0.40 3.19 19.40
N ALA A 40 1.23 2.15 19.44
CA ALA A 40 1.73 1.49 18.22
C ALA A 40 0.58 0.96 17.34
N GLY A 41 -0.53 0.53 17.96
CA GLY A 41 -1.74 0.09 17.26
C GLY A 41 -2.36 1.15 16.35
N THR A 42 -2.12 2.44 16.64
CA THR A 42 -2.60 3.54 15.78
C THR A 42 -1.96 3.54 14.39
N LEU A 43 -0.80 2.88 14.19
CA LEU A 43 -0.21 2.67 12.86
C LEU A 43 -1.14 1.84 11.96
N ILE A 44 -1.78 0.81 12.53
CA ILE A 44 -2.77 -0.02 11.80
C ILE A 44 -4.00 0.81 11.47
N THR A 45 -4.52 1.56 12.45
CA THR A 45 -5.69 2.42 12.26
C THR A 45 -5.44 3.49 11.19
N ALA A 46 -4.29 4.16 11.25
CA ALA A 46 -3.92 5.18 10.28
C ALA A 46 -3.76 4.60 8.87
N PHE A 47 -3.13 3.42 8.74
CA PHE A 47 -3.06 2.70 7.47
C PHE A 47 -4.46 2.39 6.93
N ALA A 48 -5.34 1.82 7.76
CA ALA A 48 -6.69 1.44 7.35
C ALA A 48 -7.52 2.66 6.90
N LEU A 49 -7.45 3.77 7.64
CA LEU A 49 -8.15 5.02 7.28
C LEU A 49 -7.60 5.62 5.99
N ALA A 50 -6.27 5.71 5.87
CA ALA A 50 -5.63 6.22 4.66
C ALA A 50 -5.96 5.35 3.44
N TYR A 51 -5.95 4.03 3.59
CA TYR A 51 -6.36 3.10 2.54
C TYR A 51 -7.83 3.31 2.16
N ALA A 52 -8.74 3.28 3.14
CA ALA A 52 -10.18 3.34 2.90
C ALA A 52 -10.62 4.65 2.25
N LEU A 53 -10.08 5.78 2.71
CA LEU A 53 -10.45 7.10 2.21
C LEU A 53 -9.63 7.51 0.99
N GLY A 54 -8.33 7.23 1.00
CA GLY A 54 -7.42 7.68 -0.04
C GLY A 54 -7.54 6.89 -1.33
N THR A 55 -7.91 5.61 -1.28
CA THR A 55 -8.11 4.80 -2.49
C THR A 55 -9.13 5.42 -3.45
N PRO A 56 -10.40 5.69 -3.05
CA PRO A 56 -11.38 6.30 -3.96
C PRO A 56 -10.97 7.71 -4.40
N ILE A 57 -10.37 8.51 -3.50
CA ILE A 57 -9.90 9.86 -3.85
C ILE A 57 -8.81 9.79 -4.92
N LEU A 58 -7.79 8.95 -4.74
CA LEU A 58 -6.72 8.84 -5.72
C LEU A 58 -7.21 8.19 -7.02
N ALA A 59 -8.08 7.17 -6.94
CA ALA A 59 -8.63 6.50 -8.11
C ALA A 59 -9.45 7.48 -8.98
N THR A 60 -10.22 8.38 -8.36
CA THR A 60 -10.93 9.43 -9.09
C THR A 60 -9.98 10.46 -9.71
N LEU A 61 -8.96 10.91 -8.96
CA LEU A 61 -7.96 11.86 -9.46
C LEU A 61 -7.11 11.30 -10.61
N THR A 62 -6.84 10.00 -10.62
CA THR A 62 -6.04 9.34 -11.67
C THR A 62 -6.90 8.63 -12.71
N GLY A 63 -8.23 8.84 -12.73
CA GLY A 63 -9.14 8.07 -13.59
C GLY A 63 -8.89 8.23 -15.10
N GLU A 64 -8.38 9.39 -15.51
CA GLU A 64 -8.04 9.69 -16.91
C GLU A 64 -6.59 9.32 -17.27
N TRP A 65 -5.79 8.87 -16.31
CA TRP A 65 -4.39 8.55 -16.53
C TRP A 65 -4.24 7.17 -17.19
N ASP A 66 -3.13 7.00 -17.91
CA ASP A 66 -2.75 5.69 -18.40
C ASP A 66 -2.55 4.69 -17.24
N ARG A 67 -3.28 3.57 -17.29
CA ARG A 67 -3.33 2.56 -16.22
C ARG A 67 -1.94 2.01 -15.88
N ARG A 68 -1.11 1.79 -16.89
CA ARG A 68 0.27 1.30 -16.69
C ARG A 68 1.09 2.34 -15.91
N ARG A 69 0.94 3.62 -16.23
CA ARG A 69 1.62 4.71 -15.52
C ARG A 69 1.19 4.78 -14.04
N VAL A 70 -0.11 4.64 -13.76
CA VAL A 70 -0.63 4.60 -12.36
C VAL A 70 -0.07 3.40 -11.60
N ILE A 71 -0.06 2.21 -12.21
CA ILE A 71 0.53 1.00 -11.62
C ILE A 71 2.02 1.19 -11.29
N LEU A 72 2.79 1.79 -12.20
CA LEU A 72 4.21 2.02 -11.95
C LEU A 72 4.46 3.01 -10.81
N TRP A 73 3.71 4.12 -10.78
CA TRP A 73 3.85 5.11 -9.70
C TRP A 73 3.47 4.55 -8.33
N THR A 74 2.37 3.81 -8.25
CA THR A 74 1.96 3.16 -7.00
C THR A 74 3.01 2.18 -6.48
N LEU A 75 3.64 1.39 -7.36
CA LEU A 75 4.76 0.54 -6.97
C LEU A 75 5.97 1.34 -6.48
N VAL A 76 6.32 2.45 -7.16
CA VAL A 76 7.42 3.33 -6.73
C VAL A 76 7.15 3.91 -5.34
N PHE A 77 5.98 4.50 -5.11
CA PHE A 77 5.63 5.07 -3.81
C PHE A 77 5.50 4.00 -2.72
N PHE A 78 5.04 2.80 -3.05
CA PHE A 78 5.02 1.68 -2.11
C PHE A 78 6.44 1.29 -1.67
N VAL A 79 7.39 1.19 -2.61
CA VAL A 79 8.80 0.92 -2.30
C VAL A 79 9.40 2.04 -1.46
N LEU A 80 9.17 3.30 -1.83
CA LEU A 80 9.67 4.45 -1.07
C LEU A 80 9.10 4.48 0.35
N GLY A 81 7.82 4.15 0.53
CA GLY A 81 7.20 4.04 1.85
C GLY A 81 7.83 2.94 2.68
N ASN A 82 8.10 1.77 2.10
CA ASN A 82 8.80 0.69 2.80
C ASN A 82 10.24 1.06 3.18
N LEU A 83 10.96 1.76 2.29
CA LEU A 83 12.30 2.27 2.60
C LEU A 83 12.27 3.31 3.73
N ALA A 84 11.28 4.22 3.70
CA ALA A 84 11.09 5.20 4.76
C ALA A 84 10.76 4.54 6.11
N ALA A 85 9.95 3.49 6.11
CA ALA A 85 9.66 2.69 7.31
C ALA A 85 10.92 1.97 7.82
N ALA A 86 11.69 1.33 6.93
CA ALA A 86 12.91 0.61 7.27
C ALA A 86 14.02 1.52 7.82
N LEU A 87 14.07 2.77 7.35
CA LEU A 87 15.03 3.78 7.81
C LEU A 87 14.46 4.69 8.91
N SER A 88 13.24 4.42 9.39
CA SER A 88 12.58 5.30 10.35
C SER A 88 13.27 5.24 11.71
N SER A 89 13.48 6.41 12.32
CA SER A 89 14.02 6.56 13.67
C SER A 89 13.01 7.17 14.65
N SER A 90 11.77 7.37 14.20
CA SER A 90 10.69 7.95 15.02
C SER A 90 9.34 7.39 14.63
N PHE A 91 8.44 7.37 15.61
CA PHE A 91 7.05 6.93 15.42
C PHE A 91 6.31 7.73 14.34
N GLU A 92 6.53 9.05 14.29
CA GLU A 92 5.89 9.93 13.32
C GLU A 92 6.31 9.63 11.88
N LEU A 93 7.61 9.36 11.66
CA LEU A 93 8.10 9.00 10.33
C LEU A 93 7.54 7.64 9.89
N LEU A 94 7.45 6.69 10.82
CA LEU A 94 6.82 5.39 10.56
C LEU A 94 5.32 5.54 10.23
N LEU A 95 4.62 6.44 10.91
CA LEU A 95 3.21 6.76 10.64
C LEU A 95 3.02 7.37 9.24
N ILE A 96 3.88 8.31 8.84
CA ILE A 96 3.84 8.91 7.49
C ILE A 96 4.13 7.84 6.43
N ALA A 97 5.16 7.01 6.64
CA ALA A 97 5.49 5.90 5.75
C ALA A 97 4.29 4.96 5.57
N ARG A 98 3.58 4.64 6.66
CA ARG A 98 2.35 3.84 6.63
C ARG A 98 1.25 4.46 5.77
N ILE A 99 1.03 5.76 5.89
CA ILE A 99 0.04 6.47 5.09
C ILE A 99 0.41 6.39 3.60
N VAL A 100 1.67 6.64 3.24
CA VAL A 100 2.15 6.55 1.85
C VAL A 100 1.95 5.14 1.28
N MET A 101 2.28 4.11 2.06
CA MET A 101 2.09 2.71 1.66
C MET A 101 0.60 2.36 1.50
N ALA A 102 -0.26 2.82 2.41
CA ALA A 102 -1.70 2.61 2.34
C ALA A 102 -2.33 3.23 1.08
N LEU A 103 -1.98 4.48 0.78
CA LEU A 103 -2.44 5.19 -0.41
C LEU A 103 -1.99 4.49 -1.70
N SER A 104 -0.73 4.07 -1.73
CA SER A 104 -0.13 3.41 -2.90
C SER A 104 -0.73 2.03 -3.15
N SER A 105 -0.85 1.22 -2.08
CA SER A 105 -1.41 -0.13 -2.15
C SER A 105 -2.87 -0.13 -2.58
N GLY A 106 -3.66 0.79 -2.04
CA GLY A 106 -5.08 0.92 -2.39
C GLY A 106 -5.30 1.31 -3.85
N LEU A 107 -4.58 2.33 -4.33
CA LEU A 107 -4.65 2.75 -5.72
C LEU A 107 -4.14 1.65 -6.67
N PHE A 108 -3.08 0.93 -6.30
CA PHE A 108 -2.60 -0.22 -7.05
C PHE A 108 -3.70 -1.28 -7.17
N ALA A 109 -4.33 -1.66 -6.04
CA ALA A 109 -5.36 -2.69 -6.01
C ALA A 109 -6.54 -2.34 -6.93
N ALA A 110 -7.05 -1.12 -6.83
CA ALA A 110 -8.15 -0.64 -7.68
C ALA A 110 -7.78 -0.67 -9.18
N THR A 111 -6.61 -0.15 -9.52
CA THR A 111 -6.15 -0.06 -10.93
C THR A 111 -5.81 -1.43 -11.50
N ALA A 112 -5.16 -2.30 -10.73
CA ALA A 112 -4.78 -3.64 -11.14
C ALA A 112 -6.02 -4.53 -11.36
N GLN A 113 -7.01 -4.47 -10.47
CA GLN A 113 -8.26 -5.21 -10.64
C GLN A 113 -9.04 -4.73 -11.87
N GLY A 114 -9.21 -3.42 -12.04
CA GLY A 114 -9.87 -2.87 -13.22
C GLY A 114 -9.14 -3.18 -14.53
N THR A 115 -7.80 -3.27 -14.50
CA THR A 115 -7.00 -3.70 -15.65
C THR A 115 -7.14 -5.19 -15.92
N ALA A 116 -7.14 -6.03 -14.89
CA ALA A 116 -7.30 -7.47 -15.04
C ALA A 116 -8.67 -7.83 -15.64
N VAL A 117 -9.74 -7.15 -15.22
CA VAL A 117 -11.10 -7.35 -15.80
C VAL A 117 -11.12 -6.98 -17.28
N ALA A 118 -10.60 -5.80 -17.64
CA ALA A 118 -10.59 -5.35 -19.04
C ALA A 118 -9.76 -6.26 -19.98
N LEU A 119 -8.76 -6.99 -19.45
CA LEU A 119 -7.98 -7.95 -20.25
C LEU A 119 -8.74 -9.25 -20.57
N VAL A 120 -9.84 -9.53 -19.85
CA VAL A 120 -10.70 -10.71 -20.11
C VAL A 120 -11.71 -10.40 -21.21
N ASP A 121 -12.29 -9.20 -21.22
CA ASP A 121 -13.30 -8.77 -22.20
C ASP A 121 -12.75 -8.53 -23.62
N ASP A 122 -11.43 -8.43 -23.77
CA ASP A 122 -10.73 -8.33 -25.07
C ASP A 122 -10.64 -9.69 -25.82
N HIS A 123 -11.31 -10.75 -25.34
CA HIS A 123 -11.40 -12.08 -25.97
C HIS A 123 -12.86 -12.51 -26.16
#